data_AF-A0A0F7KTY4-F1
#
_entry.id   AF-A0A0F7KTY4-F1
#
_cell.length_a   1.000
_cell.length_b   1.000
_cell.length_c   1.000
_cell.angle_alpha   90.00
_cell.angle_beta   90.00
_cell.angle_gamma   90.00
#
_symmetry.space_group_name_H-M   'P 1'
#
loop_
_entity.id
_entity.type
_entity.pdbx_description
1 polymer ?
#
loop_
_entity_poly.entity_id
_entity_poly.type
_entity_poly.pdbx_seq_one_letter_code
_entity_poly.pdbx_strand_id
1 'polypeptide(L)'
;MRRQTPFSGPLALIAGFSLWALAFVVLYAAHGYSCAVGFNGARWVLTGVWLILLAAGGGLVFAFLRKPAQGSSDTAFLRRLGLALAVAALGAMLWTGMPVALLQTC
;
A
#
# COMPACT_ATOMS: atom_id res chain seq x y z
N MET A 1 4.00 15.74 -28.47
CA MET A 1 3.80 14.39 -27.90
C MET A 1 3.41 14.54 -26.43
N ARG A 2 2.14 14.30 -26.07
CA ARG A 2 1.66 14.37 -24.69
C ARG A 2 2.26 13.19 -23.92
N ARG A 3 3.24 13.44 -23.04
CA ARG A 3 3.65 12.44 -22.05
C ARG A 3 2.46 12.18 -21.13
N GLN A 4 1.70 11.13 -21.41
CA GLN A 4 0.73 10.61 -20.46
C GLN A 4 1.53 10.12 -19.25
N THR A 5 1.66 10.95 -18.20
CA THR A 5 2.28 10.46 -16.98
C THR A 5 1.32 9.43 -16.36
N PRO A 6 1.80 8.24 -15.98
CA PRO A 6 0.95 7.08 -15.60
C PRO A 6 0.05 7.35 -14.38
N PHE A 7 0.27 8.47 -13.69
CA PHE A 7 -0.44 8.93 -12.51
C PHE A 7 -1.34 10.16 -12.79
N SER A 8 -1.98 10.22 -13.96
CA SER A 8 -2.87 11.33 -14.32
C SER A 8 -4.28 10.78 -14.53
N GLY A 9 -5.18 10.95 -13.54
CA GLY A 9 -6.58 10.55 -13.64
C GLY A 9 -7.01 9.45 -12.65
N PRO A 10 -8.11 8.72 -12.94
CA PRO A 10 -8.77 7.81 -11.97
C PRO A 10 -7.90 6.66 -11.48
N LEU A 11 -6.85 6.28 -12.23
CA LEU A 11 -5.86 5.30 -11.78
C LEU A 11 -5.20 5.70 -10.46
N ALA A 12 -4.96 6.99 -10.23
CA ALA A 12 -4.39 7.49 -8.98
C ALA A 12 -5.29 7.23 -7.76
N LEU A 13 -6.60 7.20 -7.97
CA LEU A 13 -7.59 6.97 -6.90
C LEU A 13 -7.63 5.50 -6.50
N ILE A 14 -7.45 4.60 -7.48
CA ILE A 14 -7.58 3.16 -7.28
C ILE A 14 -6.25 2.53 -6.86
N ALA A 15 -5.11 3.08 -7.29
CA ALA A 15 -3.78 2.53 -7.05
C ALA A 15 -3.47 2.29 -5.56
N GLY A 16 -3.87 3.20 -4.66
CA GLY A 16 -3.63 3.06 -3.23
C GLY A 16 -4.37 1.84 -2.64
N PHE A 17 -5.67 1.74 -2.89
CA PHE A 17 -6.48 0.61 -2.40
C PHE A 17 -6.16 -0.71 -3.10
N SER A 18 -5.79 -0.70 -4.38
CA SER A 18 -5.31 -1.90 -5.08
C SER A 18 -4.00 -2.41 -4.48
N LEU A 19 -3.07 -1.52 -4.15
CA LEU A 19 -1.83 -1.89 -3.49
C LEU A 19 -2.10 -2.46 -2.09
N TRP A 20 -3.04 -1.88 -1.35
CA TRP A 20 -3.47 -2.42 -0.05
C TRP A 20 -4.12 -3.81 -0.18
N ALA A 21 -5.02 -4.00 -1.15
CA ALA A 21 -5.65 -5.30 -1.38
C ALA A 21 -4.61 -6.38 -1.74
N LEU A 22 -3.64 -6.04 -2.59
CA LEU A 22 -2.55 -6.95 -2.95
C LEU A 22 -1.67 -7.27 -1.74
N ALA A 23 -1.33 -6.24 -0.94
CA ALA A 23 -0.60 -6.40 0.30
C ALA A 23 -1.30 -7.37 1.25
N PHE A 24 -2.62 -7.20 1.45
CA PHE A 24 -3.45 -8.05 2.29
C PHE A 24 -3.44 -9.51 1.82
N VAL A 25 -3.69 -9.75 0.53
CA VAL A 25 -3.71 -11.10 -0.04
C VAL A 25 -2.36 -11.79 0.15
N VAL A 26 -1.25 -11.12 -0.17
CA VAL A 26 0.08 -11.70 -0.03
C VAL A 26 0.42 -12.02 1.42
N LEU A 27 0.15 -11.08 2.34
CA LEU A 27 0.45 -11.27 3.78
C LEU A 27 -0.33 -12.44 4.38
N TYR A 28 -1.65 -12.50 4.14
CA TYR A 28 -2.49 -13.52 4.75
C TYR A 28 -2.37 -14.88 4.07
N ALA A 29 -2.13 -14.93 2.76
CA ALA A 29 -1.80 -16.18 2.07
C ALA A 29 -0.48 -16.76 2.59
N ALA A 30 0.56 -15.92 2.73
CA ALA A 30 1.84 -16.35 3.30
C ALA A 30 1.70 -16.80 4.77
N HIS A 31 0.88 -16.09 5.56
CA HIS A 31 0.60 -16.48 6.94
C HIS A 31 -0.07 -17.86 6.99
N GLY A 32 -1.16 -18.06 6.25
CA GLY A 32 -1.88 -19.34 6.22
C GLY A 32 -0.99 -20.49 5.74
N TYR A 33 -0.18 -20.25 4.71
CA TYR A 33 0.81 -21.22 4.24
C TYR A 33 1.85 -21.55 5.31
N SER A 34 2.37 -20.55 6.02
CA SER A 34 3.38 -20.74 7.05
C SER A 34 2.89 -21.57 8.25
N CYS A 35 1.62 -21.43 8.63
CA CYS A 35 1.01 -22.30 9.63
C CYS A 35 0.80 -23.73 9.10
N ALA A 36 0.41 -23.89 7.83
CA ALA A 36 0.21 -25.22 7.23
C ALA A 36 1.50 -26.05 7.17
N VAL A 37 2.66 -25.41 6.98
CA VAL A 37 3.97 -26.09 6.91
C VAL A 37 4.72 -26.14 8.24
N GLY A 38 4.20 -25.51 9.31
CA GLY A 38 4.86 -25.47 10.62
C GLY A 38 6.17 -24.67 10.66
N PHE A 39 6.25 -23.58 9.89
CA PHE A 39 7.49 -22.80 9.77
C PHE A 39 7.70 -21.84 10.96
N ASN A 40 8.60 -22.19 11.88
CA ASN A 40 8.92 -21.39 13.08
C ASN A 40 9.50 -19.98 12.79
N GLY A 41 9.98 -19.71 11.57
CA GLY A 41 10.54 -18.40 11.16
C GLY A 41 9.51 -17.44 10.55
N ALA A 42 8.23 -17.82 10.49
CA ALA A 42 7.20 -17.11 9.74
C ALA A 42 7.09 -15.64 10.13
N ARG A 43 7.17 -15.35 11.43
CA ARG A 43 7.07 -14.00 11.97
C ARG A 43 8.04 -13.02 11.32
N TRP A 44 9.32 -13.38 11.19
CA TRP A 44 10.34 -12.49 10.64
C TRP A 44 10.15 -12.26 9.14
N VAL A 45 9.79 -13.33 8.40
CA VAL A 45 9.52 -13.24 6.97
C VAL A 45 8.28 -12.37 6.72
N LEU A 46 7.19 -12.61 7.44
CA LEU A 46 5.95 -11.86 7.32
C LEU A 46 6.12 -10.39 7.73
N THR A 47 6.92 -10.13 8.77
CA THR A 47 7.29 -8.76 9.17
C THR A 47 8.11 -8.07 8.08
N GLY A 48 9.08 -8.77 7.47
CA GLY A 48 9.85 -8.24 6.35
C GLY A 48 8.97 -7.90 5.14
N VAL A 49 8.05 -8.81 4.77
CA VAL A 49 7.06 -8.59 3.71
C VAL A 49 6.17 -7.38 4.03
N TRP A 50 5.70 -7.26 5.27
CA TRP A 50 4.92 -6.11 5.71
C TRP A 50 5.68 -4.79 5.59
N LEU A 51 6.96 -4.75 6.00
CA LEU A 51 7.80 -3.55 5.86
C LEU A 51 8.03 -3.17 4.39
N ILE A 52 8.22 -4.15 3.50
CA ILE A 52 8.36 -3.91 2.06
C ILE A 52 7.08 -3.30 1.49
N LEU A 53 5.91 -3.81 1.89
CA LEU A 53 4.61 -3.31 1.46
C LEU A 53 4.33 -1.90 1.99
N LEU A 54 4.70 -1.62 3.25
CA LEU A 54 4.65 -0.26 3.81
C LEU A 54 5.59 0.69 3.07
N ALA A 55 6.81 0.26 2.73
CA ALA A 55 7.74 1.07 1.96
C ALA A 55 7.19 1.37 0.55
N ALA A 56 6.53 0.40 -0.09
CA ALA A 56 5.86 0.60 -1.37
C ALA A 56 4.71 1.62 -1.28
N GLY A 57 3.84 1.50 -0.26
CA GLY A 57 2.77 2.46 -0.01
C GLY A 57 3.29 3.86 0.35
N GLY A 58 4.36 3.93 1.15
CA GLY A 58 5.04 5.18 1.51
C GLY A 58 5.67 5.85 0.30
N GLY A 59 6.30 5.07 -0.58
CA GLY A 59 6.82 5.52 -1.86
C GLY A 59 5.73 6.08 -2.78
N LEU A 60 4.55 5.45 -2.79
CA LEU A 60 3.39 5.94 -3.53
C LEU A 60 2.94 7.32 -3.02
N VAL A 61 2.76 7.48 -1.70
CA VAL A 61 2.40 8.77 -1.07
C VAL A 61 3.47 9.83 -1.35
N PHE A 62 4.75 9.45 -1.22
CA PHE A 62 5.86 10.35 -1.51
C PHE A 62 5.88 10.82 -2.96
N ALA A 63 5.57 9.93 -3.91
CA ALA A 63 5.43 10.28 -5.32
C ALA A 63 4.27 11.27 -5.57
N PHE A 64 3.15 11.12 -4.85
CA PHE A 64 2.03 12.08 -4.89
C PHE A 64 2.39 13.45 -4.30
N LEU A 65 3.21 13.48 -3.24
CA LEU A 65 3.68 14.72 -2.62
C LEU A 65 4.68 15.45 -3.52
N ARG A 66 5.62 14.72 -4.17
CA ARG A 66 6.66 15.31 -5.03
C ARG A 66 6.17 15.86 -6.36
N LYS A 67 4.99 15.47 -6.86
CA LYS A 67 4.46 16.02 -8.11
C LYS A 67 4.12 17.52 -7.93
N PRO A 68 4.69 18.46 -8.71
CA PRO A 68 4.27 19.86 -8.64
C PRO A 68 2.82 20.03 -9.12
N ALA A 69 2.05 20.91 -8.47
CA ALA A 69 0.68 21.21 -8.85
C ALA A 69 0.68 22.06 -10.13
N GLN A 70 0.65 21.42 -11.30
CA GLN A 70 0.40 22.09 -12.58
C GLN A 70 -0.95 21.61 -13.12
N GLY A 71 -2.00 22.40 -12.92
CA GLY A 71 -3.34 22.08 -13.42
C GLY A 71 -4.45 22.94 -12.81
N SER A 72 -5.58 22.97 -13.50
CA SER A 72 -6.84 23.64 -13.12
C SER A 72 -7.38 23.16 -11.76
N SER A 73 -8.39 23.87 -11.22
CA SER A 73 -9.05 23.53 -9.95
C SER A 73 -9.48 22.06 -9.82
N ASP A 74 -9.97 21.45 -10.91
CA ASP A 74 -10.40 20.05 -10.94
C ASP A 74 -9.24 19.06 -10.75
N THR A 75 -8.05 19.40 -11.27
CA THR A 75 -6.85 18.55 -11.11
C THR A 75 -6.32 18.62 -9.68
N ALA A 76 -6.51 19.75 -8.99
CA ALA A 76 -6.16 19.88 -7.58
C ALA A 76 -7.06 19.04 -6.67
N PHE A 77 -8.37 18.96 -6.95
CA PHE A 77 -9.31 18.13 -6.19
C PHE A 77 -8.99 16.64 -6.32
N LEU A 78 -8.87 16.12 -7.55
CA LEU A 78 -8.49 14.72 -7.81
C LEU A 78 -7.18 14.33 -7.14
N ARG A 79 -6.21 15.26 -7.09
CA ARG A 79 -4.94 15.04 -6.41
C ARG A 79 -5.08 14.94 -4.89
N ARG A 80 -5.85 15.84 -4.27
CA ARG A 80 -6.11 15.79 -2.82
C ARG A 80 -6.84 14.50 -2.45
N LEU A 81 -7.82 14.10 -3.27
CA LEU A 81 -8.56 12.86 -3.08
C LEU A 81 -7.63 11.63 -3.22
N GLY A 82 -6.78 11.60 -4.26
CA GLY A 82 -5.78 10.53 -4.43
C GLY A 82 -4.78 10.46 -3.28
N LEU A 83 -4.33 11.60 -2.75
CA LEU A 83 -3.46 11.65 -1.58
C LEU A 83 -4.17 11.11 -0.34
N ALA A 84 -5.41 11.54 -0.08
CA ALA A 84 -6.22 11.08 1.05
C ALA A 84 -6.46 9.57 0.98
N LEU A 85 -6.78 9.04 -0.21
CA LEU A 85 -6.96 7.61 -0.45
C LEU A 85 -5.65 6.83 -0.25
N ALA A 86 -4.51 7.36 -0.71
CA ALA A 86 -3.20 6.74 -0.51
C ALA A 86 -2.79 6.71 0.97
N VAL A 87 -3.08 7.78 1.72
CA VAL A 87 -2.86 7.85 3.18
C VAL A 87 -3.80 6.89 3.92
N ALA A 88 -5.08 6.83 3.53
CA ALA A 88 -6.03 5.88 4.09
C ALA A 88 -5.61 4.42 3.83
N ALA A 89 -5.15 4.12 2.61
CA ALA A 89 -4.63 2.81 2.26
C ALA A 89 -3.36 2.45 3.07
N LEU A 90 -2.46 3.40 3.31
CA LEU A 90 -1.32 3.20 4.21
C LEU A 90 -1.75 2.91 5.65
N GLY A 91 -2.72 3.66 6.17
CA GLY A 91 -3.31 3.41 7.49
C GLY A 91 -3.92 2.00 7.56
N ALA A 92 -4.62 1.58 6.49
CA ALA A 92 -5.17 0.24 6.39
C ALA A 92 -4.06 -0.82 6.31
N MET A 93 -2.94 -0.58 5.62
CA MET A 93 -1.77 -1.50 5.58
C MET A 93 -1.14 -1.67 6.97
N LEU A 94 -0.97 -0.56 7.69
CA LEU A 94 -0.49 -0.56 9.08
C LEU A 94 -1.40 -1.43 9.96
N TRP A 95 -2.71 -1.19 9.88
CA TRP A 95 -3.70 -1.96 10.63
C TRP A 95 -3.69 -3.45 10.27
N THR A 96 -3.63 -3.79 8.98
CA THR A 96 -3.67 -5.19 8.53
C THR A 96 -2.41 -5.99 8.90
N GLY A 97 -1.25 -5.36 9.00
CA GLY A 97 -0.01 -6.03 9.38
C GLY A 97 0.30 -6.00 10.89
N MET A 98 -0.41 -5.17 11.66
CA MET A 98 -0.28 -5.13 13.12
C MET A 98 -0.52 -6.52 13.79
N PRO A 99 -1.56 -7.31 13.41
CA PRO A 99 -1.74 -8.68 13.88
C PRO A 99 -0.52 -9.58 13.65
N VAL A 100 0.12 -9.44 12.49
CA VAL A 100 1.26 -10.28 12.08
C VAL A 100 2.51 -10.00 12.92
N ALA A 101 2.69 -8.77 13.40
CA ALA A 101 3.83 -8.39 14.24
C ALA A 101 3.60 -8.64 15.74
N LEU A 102 2.36 -8.49 16.21
CA LEU A 102 2.00 -8.49 17.64
C LEU A 102 1.42 -9.80 18.16
N LEU A 103 0.73 -10.57 17.33
CA LEU A 103 0.16 -11.86 17.74
C LEU A 103 1.16 -12.99 17.49
N GLN A 104 1.04 -14.07 18.27
CA GLN A 104 1.75 -15.32 17.98
C GLN A 104 1.30 -15.81 16.60
N THR A 105 2.25 -15.97 15.68
CA THR A 105 2.01 -16.47 14.32
C THR A 105 2.12 -17.97 14.36
N CYS A 106 0.99 -18.64 14.63
CA CYS A 106 1.01 -20.02 15.09
C CYS A 106 2.00 -20.22 16.28
#